data_AF-A0A1C7W7X6-F1
#
_entry.id   AF-A0A1C7W7X6-F1
#
_cell.length_a   1.000
_cell.length_b   1.000
_cell.length_c   1.000
_cell.angle_alpha   90.00
_cell.angle_beta   90.00
_cell.angle_gamma   90.00
#
_symmetry.space_group_name_H-M   'P 1'
#
loop_
_entity.id
_entity.type
_entity.pdbx_description
1 polymer ?
#
loop_
_entity_poly.entity_id
_entity_poly.type
_entity_poly.pdbx_seq_one_letter_code
_entity_poly.pdbx_strand_id
1 'polypeptide(L)'
;MPIQITARREGFRRCGIAHSEKTKTYPDDFFTEKQLKELEKESQLIVVRIDDSQPAVISSGLKFEDVVAEHLKLQGEHLNLLGELRHKTAVIDALSDRLAIELDFGTSLQQELEALKVPPVPAPDDQADKQTGDPAGDDKATNSQAKTKK
;
A
#
# COMPACT_ATOMS: atom_id res chain seq x y z
N MET A 1 34.27 15.70 24.37
CA MET A 1 33.42 15.80 25.57
C MET A 1 33.57 14.53 26.40
N PRO A 2 33.90 14.59 27.70
CA PRO A 2 34.05 13.39 28.53
C PRO A 2 32.73 12.60 28.64
N ILE A 3 32.83 11.29 28.81
CA ILE A 3 31.66 10.40 28.92
C ILE A 3 31.67 9.64 30.23
N GLN A 4 30.49 9.37 30.77
CA GLN A 4 30.27 8.45 31.88
C GLN A 4 29.62 7.18 31.38
N ILE A 5 30.16 6.04 31.81
CA ILE A 5 29.59 4.73 31.49
C ILE A 5 29.29 3.99 32.79
N THR A 6 28.09 3.42 32.86
CA THR A 6 27.62 2.54 33.93
C THR A 6 27.08 1.26 33.32
N ALA A 7 27.56 0.10 33.78
CA ALA A 7 26.97 -1.18 33.38
C ALA A 7 25.78 -1.53 34.25
N ARG A 8 24.75 -2.16 33.67
CA ARG A 8 23.65 -2.74 34.44
C ARG A 8 24.03 -4.05 35.15
N ARG A 9 25.10 -4.68 34.70
CA ARG A 9 25.63 -5.93 35.25
C ARG A 9 27.12 -5.78 35.50
N GLU A 10 27.53 -6.08 36.73
CA GLU A 10 28.92 -6.02 37.12
C GLU A 10 29.80 -6.89 36.22
N GLY A 11 30.87 -6.28 35.69
CA GLY A 11 31.86 -6.96 34.85
C GLY A 11 31.44 -7.16 33.39
N PHE A 12 30.41 -6.46 32.89
CA PHE A 12 30.02 -6.51 31.48
C PHE A 12 31.15 -6.02 30.56
N ARG A 13 31.51 -6.80 29.52
CA ARG A 13 32.68 -6.51 28.68
C ARG A 13 32.30 -6.04 27.28
N ARG A 14 32.74 -4.82 26.92
CA ARG A 14 32.66 -4.26 25.55
C ARG A 14 33.85 -3.37 25.25
N CYS A 15 34.14 -3.22 23.95
CA CYS A 15 35.30 -2.46 23.46
C CYS A 15 36.64 -2.82 24.16
N GLY A 16 36.81 -4.09 24.55
CA GLY A 16 38.03 -4.59 25.21
C GLY A 16 38.13 -4.32 26.72
N ILE A 17 37.12 -3.73 27.34
CA ILE A 17 37.16 -3.29 28.75
C ILE A 17 35.98 -3.89 29.51
N ALA A 18 36.19 -4.21 30.79
CA ALA A 18 35.13 -4.57 31.71
C ALA A 18 34.52 -3.31 32.33
N HIS A 19 33.23 -3.13 32.15
CA HIS A 19 32.42 -2.09 32.74
C HIS A 19 31.80 -2.61 34.04
N SER A 20 31.85 -1.79 35.09
CA SER A 20 31.25 -2.04 36.40
C SER A 20 29.88 -1.36 36.53
N GLU A 21 29.11 -1.79 37.51
CA GLU A 21 27.90 -1.09 38.01
C GLU A 21 28.25 0.26 38.65
N LYS A 22 29.51 0.46 39.03
CA LYS A 22 30.03 1.77 39.41
C LYS A 22 30.26 2.62 38.16
N THR A 23 29.62 3.79 38.13
CA THR A 23 29.83 4.81 37.09
C THR A 23 31.31 5.18 36.99
N LYS A 24 31.85 5.11 35.77
CA LYS A 24 33.23 5.52 35.49
C LYS A 24 33.26 6.58 34.40
N THR A 25 33.97 7.67 34.66
CA THR A 25 34.20 8.74 33.70
C THR A 25 35.42 8.43 32.85
N TYR A 26 35.28 8.60 31.54
CA TYR A 26 36.32 8.44 30.53
C TYR A 26 36.53 9.78 29.80
N PRO A 27 37.78 10.14 29.46
CA PRO A 27 38.04 11.27 28.60
C PRO A 27 37.55 11.00 27.17
N ASP A 28 37.33 12.06 26.40
CA ASP A 28 36.79 11.99 25.03
C ASP A 28 37.61 11.09 24.10
N ASP A 29 38.94 11.17 24.22
CA ASP A 29 39.89 10.45 23.36
C ASP A 29 40.04 8.96 23.72
N PHE A 30 39.32 8.48 24.73
CA PHE A 30 39.45 7.11 25.19
C PHE A 30 38.73 6.11 24.27
N PHE A 31 37.63 6.53 23.64
CA PHE A 31 36.86 5.70 22.72
C PHE A 31 36.80 6.36 21.35
N THR A 32 37.02 5.57 20.31
CA THR A 32 36.74 6.02 18.93
C THR A 32 35.24 6.20 18.70
N GLU A 33 34.85 7.03 17.73
CA GLU A 33 33.44 7.23 17.38
C GLU A 33 32.70 5.92 17.06
N LYS A 34 33.40 4.95 16.47
CA LYS A 34 32.84 3.64 16.17
C LYS A 34 32.53 2.86 17.45
N GLN A 35 33.43 2.89 18.42
CA GLN A 35 33.24 2.26 19.73
C GLN A 35 32.13 2.95 20.53
N LEU A 36 32.06 4.28 20.48
CA LEU A 36 30.96 5.05 21.08
C LEU A 36 29.59 4.62 20.55
N LYS A 37 29.46 4.50 19.22
CA LYS A 37 28.22 4.02 18.58
C LYS A 37 27.86 2.59 18.98
N GLU A 38 28.84 1.74 19.24
CA GLU A 38 28.61 0.38 19.74
C GLU A 38 28.15 0.42 21.20
N LEU A 39 28.78 1.22 22.04
CA LEU A 39 28.41 1.37 23.47
C LEU A 39 27.01 1.99 23.64
N GLU A 40 26.62 2.96 22.81
CA GLU A 40 25.30 3.60 22.84
C GLU A 40 24.16 2.68 22.39
N LYS A 41 24.46 1.67 21.55
CA LYS A 41 23.48 0.68 21.09
C LYS A 41 23.26 -0.45 22.10
N GLU A 42 24.17 -0.62 23.05
CA GLU A 42 24.13 -1.74 23.98
C GLU A 42 23.20 -1.45 25.16
N SER A 43 22.07 -2.14 25.21
CA SER A 43 21.02 -1.98 26.25
C SER A 43 21.51 -2.24 27.69
N GLN A 44 22.60 -2.99 27.83
CA GLN A 44 23.20 -3.28 29.14
C GLN A 44 24.14 -2.18 29.65
N LEU A 45 24.41 -1.15 28.83
CA LEU A 45 25.21 0.00 29.18
C LEU A 45 24.37 1.27 29.21
N ILE A 46 24.68 2.14 30.16
CA ILE A 46 24.16 3.50 30.23
C ILE A 46 25.35 4.41 29.93
N VAL A 47 25.27 5.12 28.81
CA VAL A 47 26.30 6.07 28.35
C VAL A 47 25.74 7.48 28.45
N VAL A 48 26.44 8.36 29.17
CA VAL A 48 26.06 9.77 29.37
C VAL A 48 27.22 10.63 28.93
N ARG A 49 26.99 11.59 28.03
CA ARG A 49 27.98 12.61 27.67
C ARG A 49 27.87 13.75 28.68
N ILE A 50 28.98 14.14 29.30
CA ILE A 50 29.02 15.24 30.24
C ILE A 50 29.48 16.48 29.49
N ASP A 51 28.63 17.49 29.46
CA ASP A 51 29.03 18.86 29.19
C ASP A 51 29.34 19.53 30.53
N ASP A 52 30.49 20.21 30.65
CA ASP A 52 30.95 20.90 31.88
C ASP A 52 29.98 22.00 32.39
N SER A 53 28.83 22.18 31.73
CA SER A 53 27.81 23.16 32.10
C SER A 53 26.67 22.61 32.96
N GLN A 54 26.61 21.32 33.31
CA GLN A 54 25.52 20.80 34.16
C GLN A 54 26.00 19.72 35.15
N PRO A 55 25.66 19.81 36.45
CA PRO A 55 25.91 18.72 37.39
C PRO A 55 25.06 17.51 36.99
N ALA A 56 25.64 16.32 37.17
CA ALA A 56 25.02 15.03 36.86
C ALA A 56 23.67 14.85 37.57
N VAL A 57 22.60 15.22 36.88
CA VAL A 57 21.26 14.72 37.14
C VAL A 57 20.85 13.92 35.92
N ILE A 58 20.62 12.63 36.12
CA ILE A 58 19.67 11.90 35.28
C ILE A 58 18.30 12.50 35.62
N SER A 59 18.01 13.66 35.06
CA SER A 59 16.67 14.19 34.99
C SER A 59 16.53 14.80 33.62
N SER A 60 15.85 14.08 32.75
CA SER A 60 15.14 14.67 31.62
C SER A 60 14.54 15.99 32.11
N GLY A 61 15.12 17.12 31.69
CA GLY A 61 14.79 18.46 32.23
C GLY A 61 13.40 18.96 31.84
N LEU A 62 12.52 18.07 31.37
CA LEU A 62 11.12 18.34 31.12
C LEU A 62 10.35 17.81 32.32
N LYS A 63 9.57 18.68 32.96
CA LYS A 63 8.67 18.25 34.02
C LYS A 63 7.73 17.22 33.41
N PHE A 64 7.51 16.11 34.11
CA PHE A 64 6.60 15.04 33.65
C PHE A 64 5.22 15.61 33.25
N GLU A 65 4.76 16.64 33.96
CA GLU A 65 3.52 17.37 33.66
C GLU A 65 3.50 18.00 32.27
N ASP A 66 4.62 18.57 31.81
CA ASP A 66 4.74 19.19 30.48
C ASP A 66 4.67 18.12 29.39
N VAL A 67 5.35 16.99 29.61
CA VAL A 67 5.34 15.84 28.69
C VAL A 67 3.94 15.23 28.58
N VAL A 68 3.24 15.10 29.71
CA VAL A 68 1.86 14.60 29.73
C VAL A 68 0.91 15.56 29.00
N ALA A 69 1.07 16.87 29.19
CA ALA A 69 0.26 17.87 28.50
C ALA A 69 0.48 17.84 26.98
N GLU A 70 1.73 17.67 26.53
CA GLU A 70 2.05 17.52 25.11
C GLU A 70 1.49 16.22 24.54
N HIS A 71 1.63 15.10 25.25
CA HIS A 71 1.09 13.81 24.83
C HIS A 71 -0.42 13.87 24.62
N LEU A 72 -1.16 14.53 25.53
CA LEU A 72 -2.61 14.71 25.40
C LEU A 72 -2.98 15.53 24.16
N LYS A 73 -2.22 16.58 23.85
CA LYS A 73 -2.45 17.40 22.65
C LYS A 73 -2.24 16.58 21.39
N LEU A 74 -1.09 15.91 21.29
CA LEU A 74 -0.77 15.05 20.15
C LEU A 74 -1.79 13.93 19.97
N GLN A 75 -2.28 13.35 21.07
CA GLN A 75 -3.33 12.33 21.03
C GLN A 75 -4.65 12.90 20.48
N GLY A 76 -5.02 14.14 20.84
CA GLY A 76 -6.17 14.83 20.26
C GLY A 76 -6.03 15.11 18.76
N GLU A 77 -4.86 15.60 18.33
CA GLU A 77 -4.55 15.82 16.91
C GLU A 77 -4.61 14.52 16.11
N HIS A 78 -4.06 13.43 16.67
CA HIS A 78 -4.11 12.11 16.04
C HIS A 78 -5.56 11.62 15.85
N LEU A 79 -6.43 11.82 16.83
CA LEU A 79 -7.85 11.47 16.70
C LEU A 79 -8.56 12.31 15.63
N ASN A 80 -8.24 13.61 15.54
CA ASN A 80 -8.78 14.46 14.49
C ASN A 80 -8.33 13.99 13.09
N LEU A 81 -7.03 13.73 12.94
CA LEU A 81 -6.47 13.23 11.68
C LEU A 81 -7.08 11.88 11.27
N LEU A 82 -7.32 10.98 12.23
CA LEU A 82 -7.99 9.70 11.98
C LEU A 82 -9.44 9.91 11.49
N GLY A 83 -10.14 10.90 12.06
CA GLY A 83 -11.47 11.32 11.61
C GLY A 83 -11.46 11.84 10.17
N GLU A 84 -10.51 12.70 9.83
CA GLU A 84 -10.34 13.22 8.47
C GLU A 84 -10.03 12.10 7.46
N LEU A 85 -9.13 11.18 7.81
CA LEU A 85 -8.80 10.03 6.97
C LEU A 85 -10.04 9.17 6.72
N ARG A 86 -10.79 8.84 7.77
CA ARG A 86 -12.04 8.08 7.65
C ARG A 86 -13.05 8.79 6.74
N HIS A 87 -13.20 10.10 6.89
CA HIS A 87 -14.09 10.88 6.04
C HIS A 87 -13.66 10.86 4.57
N LYS A 88 -12.36 11.08 4.30
CA LYS A 88 -11.81 11.01 2.95
C LYS A 88 -12.01 9.64 2.31
N THR A 89 -11.80 8.55 3.07
CA THR A 89 -12.08 7.19 2.59
C THR A 89 -13.56 7.03 2.22
N ALA A 90 -14.48 7.44 3.09
CA ALA A 90 -15.92 7.35 2.81
C ALA A 90 -16.34 8.16 1.58
N VAL A 91 -15.73 9.33 1.36
CA VAL A 91 -15.97 10.14 0.14
C VAL A 91 -15.44 9.42 -1.10
N ILE A 92 -14.25 8.82 -1.03
CA ILE A 92 -13.68 8.04 -2.14
C ILE A 92 -14.59 6.86 -2.50
N ASP A 93 -15.09 6.14 -1.50
CA ASP A 93 -16.00 5.01 -1.72
C ASP A 93 -17.30 5.49 -2.40
N ALA A 94 -17.90 6.56 -1.91
CA ALA A 94 -19.12 7.13 -2.49
C ALA A 94 -18.94 7.64 -3.93
N LEU A 95 -17.79 8.27 -4.23
CA LEU A 95 -17.45 8.70 -5.59
C LEU A 95 -17.21 7.50 -6.52
N SER A 96 -16.60 6.43 -6.01
CA SER A 96 -16.36 5.21 -6.77
C SER A 96 -17.68 4.51 -7.12
N ASP A 97 -18.60 4.42 -6.16
CA ASP A 97 -19.96 3.89 -6.38
C ASP A 97 -20.71 4.73 -7.41
N ARG A 98 -20.61 6.06 -7.32
CA ARG A 98 -21.25 6.97 -8.27
C ARG A 98 -20.72 6.79 -9.68
N LEU A 99 -19.39 6.69 -9.82
CA LEU A 99 -18.73 6.47 -11.10
C LEU A 99 -19.17 5.14 -11.73
N ALA A 100 -19.29 4.07 -10.92
CA ALA A 100 -19.77 2.77 -11.39
C ALA A 100 -21.19 2.85 -11.96
N ILE A 101 -22.10 3.54 -11.26
CA ILE A 101 -23.47 3.75 -11.73
C ILE A 101 -23.51 4.52 -13.06
N GLU A 102 -22.69 5.56 -13.20
CA GLU A 102 -22.63 6.36 -14.43
C GLU A 102 -22.04 5.56 -15.61
N LEU A 103 -21.07 4.69 -15.34
CA LEU A 103 -20.51 3.78 -16.34
C LEU A 103 -21.56 2.76 -16.82
N ASP A 104 -22.30 2.15 -15.90
CA ASP A 104 -23.39 1.22 -16.21
C ASP A 104 -24.51 1.90 -17.01
N PHE A 105 -24.85 3.14 -16.65
CA PHE A 105 -25.84 3.91 -17.39
C PHE A 105 -25.35 4.24 -18.82
N GLY A 106 -24.11 4.67 -18.97
CA GLY A 106 -23.52 4.98 -20.28
C GLY A 106 -23.44 3.77 -21.20
N THR A 107 -23.04 2.61 -20.67
CA THR A 107 -22.99 1.35 -21.43
C THR A 107 -24.38 0.88 -21.87
N SER A 108 -25.38 1.01 -20.99
CA SER A 108 -26.79 0.73 -21.34
C SER A 108 -27.30 1.61 -22.48
N LEU A 109 -27.04 2.93 -22.42
CA LEU A 109 -27.40 3.86 -23.50
C LEU A 109 -26.67 3.55 -24.82
N GLN A 110 -25.40 3.14 -24.75
CA GLN A 110 -24.66 2.72 -25.94
C GLN A 110 -25.29 1.49 -26.60
N GLN A 111 -25.67 0.48 -25.80
CA GLN A 111 -26.38 -0.70 -26.31
C GLN A 111 -27.73 -0.34 -26.94
N GLU A 112 -28.50 0.57 -26.33
CA GLU A 112 -29.77 1.04 -26.89
C GLU A 112 -29.57 1.74 -28.24
N LEU A 113 -28.56 2.62 -28.35
CA LEU A 113 -28.22 3.28 -29.61
C LEU A 113 -27.75 2.30 -30.69
N GLU A 114 -27.02 1.24 -30.33
CA GLU A 114 -26.64 0.18 -31.27
C GLU A 114 -27.83 -0.65 -31.73
N ALA A 115 -28.75 -0.99 -30.82
CA ALA A 115 -29.99 -1.69 -31.13
C ALA A 115 -30.92 -0.89 -32.06
N LEU A 116 -30.93 0.44 -31.96
CA LEU A 116 -31.67 1.34 -32.85
C LEU A 116 -31.00 1.53 -34.22
N LYS A 117 -29.69 1.28 -34.33
CA LYS A 117 -28.92 1.37 -35.59
C LYS A 117 -29.03 0.12 -36.47
N VAL A 118 -29.84 -0.88 -36.09
CA VAL A 118 -30.07 -2.07 -36.91
C VAL A 118 -30.54 -1.66 -38.32
N PRO A 119 -29.82 -2.04 -39.39
CA PRO A 119 -30.15 -1.66 -40.75
C PRO A 119 -31.50 -2.24 -41.19
N PRO A 120 -32.19 -1.62 -42.17
CA PRO A 120 -33.45 -2.14 -42.68
C PRO A 120 -33.26 -3.57 -43.18
N VAL A 121 -34.18 -4.45 -42.78
CA VAL A 121 -34.31 -5.84 -43.26
C VAL A 121 -34.16 -5.83 -44.79
N PRO A 122 -33.27 -6.66 -45.39
CA PRO A 122 -33.22 -6.75 -46.83
C PRO A 122 -34.61 -7.18 -47.32
N ALA A 123 -35.22 -6.37 -48.19
CA ALA A 123 -36.47 -6.70 -48.83
C ALA A 123 -36.36 -8.11 -49.46
N PRO A 124 -37.42 -8.93 -49.47
CA PRO A 124 -37.40 -10.19 -50.18
C PRO A 124 -37.17 -9.86 -51.66
N ASP A 125 -36.03 -10.30 -52.20
CA ASP A 125 -35.76 -10.20 -53.63
C ASP A 125 -36.85 -10.96 -54.39
N ASP A 126 -37.77 -10.21 -54.99
CA ASP A 126 -38.61 -10.63 -56.10
C ASP A 126 -37.69 -11.02 -57.26
N GLN A 127 -37.23 -12.27 -57.31
CA GLN A 127 -36.71 -12.84 -58.55
C GLN A 127 -37.87 -13.38 -59.39
N ALA A 128 -38.56 -12.44 -60.03
CA ALA A 128 -39.41 -12.72 -61.18
C ALA A 128 -38.63 -12.47 -62.48
N ASP A 129 -38.27 -13.57 -63.12
CA ASP A 129 -38.42 -13.84 -64.55
C ASP A 129 -37.35 -13.36 -65.57
N LYS A 130 -37.16 -14.25 -66.56
CA LYS A 130 -36.46 -14.18 -67.86
C LYS A 130 -34.98 -14.63 -67.84
N GLN A 131 -34.52 -15.60 -68.64
CA GLN A 131 -35.06 -16.14 -69.89
C GLN A 131 -34.42 -17.52 -70.23
N THR A 132 -35.29 -18.46 -70.60
CA THR A 132 -35.19 -19.43 -71.71
C THR A 132 -33.82 -19.85 -72.26
N GLY A 133 -33.55 -21.15 -72.25
CA GLY A 133 -32.58 -21.79 -73.13
C GLY A 133 -32.31 -23.26 -72.83
N ASP A 134 -33.29 -24.13 -73.09
CA ASP A 134 -33.07 -25.56 -73.40
C ASP A 134 -32.95 -25.70 -74.93
N PRO A 135 -32.22 -26.70 -75.51
CA PRO A 135 -32.42 -28.10 -75.11
C PRO A 135 -31.22 -29.07 -75.17
N ALA A 136 -31.48 -30.23 -74.57
CA ALA A 136 -31.06 -31.58 -74.96
C ALA A 136 -29.68 -32.10 -74.53
N GLY A 137 -29.73 -33.14 -73.68
CA GLY A 137 -28.64 -34.04 -73.37
C GLY A 137 -29.02 -35.03 -72.27
N ASP A 138 -29.81 -36.04 -72.61
CA ASP A 138 -30.02 -37.25 -71.82
C ASP A 138 -28.66 -37.88 -71.44
N ASP A 139 -28.46 -38.24 -70.16
CA ASP A 139 -28.21 -39.65 -69.78
C ASP A 139 -27.95 -39.87 -68.27
N LYS A 140 -28.74 -40.81 -67.74
CA LYS A 140 -28.41 -41.85 -66.75
C LYS A 140 -27.94 -41.51 -65.31
N ALA A 141 -28.90 -41.71 -64.40
CA ALA A 141 -28.98 -42.80 -63.42
C ALA A 141 -27.96 -42.95 -62.26
N THR A 142 -28.55 -43.16 -61.07
CA THR A 142 -28.04 -43.78 -59.82
C THR A 142 -27.12 -42.88 -58.97
N ASN A 143 -27.25 -42.76 -57.64
CA ASN A 143 -27.26 -43.84 -56.67
C ASN A 143 -27.64 -43.36 -55.24
N SER A 144 -28.54 -44.10 -54.58
CA SER A 144 -28.63 -44.52 -53.16
C SER A 144 -28.24 -43.56 -52.02
N GLN A 145 -29.19 -43.22 -51.14
CA GLN A 145 -29.45 -43.87 -49.83
C GLN A 145 -28.26 -43.98 -48.86
N ALA A 146 -28.35 -43.29 -47.71
CA ALA A 146 -28.39 -43.88 -46.36
C ALA A 146 -28.32 -42.76 -45.29
N LYS A 147 -29.40 -42.48 -44.53
CA LYS A 147 -29.86 -43.15 -43.29
C LYS A 147 -28.98 -42.94 -42.05
N THR A 148 -29.58 -42.26 -41.06
CA THR A 148 -29.52 -42.52 -39.58
C THR A 148 -28.15 -42.40 -38.89
N LYS A 149 -28.02 -41.95 -37.63
CA LYS A 149 -28.76 -42.26 -36.39
C LYS A 149 -28.23 -41.25 -35.34
N LYS A 150 -29.11 -40.55 -34.61
CA LYS A 150 -29.46 -40.79 -33.19
C LYS A 150 -28.38 -40.39 -32.20
#